data_AF-A0A3E0RCH5-F1
#
_entry.id   AF-A0A3E0RCH5-F1
#
_cell.length_a   1.000
_cell.length_b   1.000
_cell.length_c   1.000
_cell.angle_alpha   90.00
_cell.angle_beta   90.00
_cell.angle_gamma   90.00
#
_symmetry.space_group_name_H-M   'P 1'
#
loop_
_entity.id
_entity.type
_entity.pdbx_description
1 polymer ?
#
loop_
_entity_poly.entity_id
_entity_poly.type
_entity_poly.pdbx_seq_one_letter_code
_entity_poly.pdbx_strand_id
1 'polypeptide(L)'
;MLYQNRITGGLVEVVSQHGEGILMCLDANEEVIYIDEDDLTPHLDATMEQERNETRLTESLAAEGVKPAKPSKKETFPIDTRVNINLASARQIADALPGVGLKTARDIKDLQLTLPGERFSRLEQLKGVKRVDWEEIFKENLVRVE
;
A
#
# COMPACT_ATOMS: atom_id res chain seq x y z
N MET A 1 -5.48 14.92 19.31
CA MET A 1 -5.31 15.84 20.47
C MET A 1 -3.83 16.10 20.62
N LEU A 2 -3.39 17.35 20.57
CA LEU A 2 -1.96 17.68 20.52
C LEU A 2 -1.37 17.82 21.93
N TYR A 3 -0.17 17.28 22.08
CA TYR A 3 0.66 17.37 23.27
C TYR A 3 1.94 18.11 22.93
N GLN A 4 2.41 18.97 23.82
CA GLN A 4 3.74 19.54 23.74
C GLN A 4 4.69 18.64 24.51
N ASN A 5 5.71 18.14 23.81
CA ASN A 5 6.83 17.44 24.45
C ASN A 5 7.69 18.46 25.21
N ARG A 6 7.89 18.24 26.51
CA ARG A 6 8.70 19.13 27.37
C ARG A 6 10.19 19.15 27.02
N ILE A 7 10.71 18.05 26.48
CA ILE A 7 12.13 17.88 26.15
C ILE A 7 12.48 18.66 24.89
N THR A 8 11.65 18.55 23.86
CA THR A 8 11.92 19.15 22.53
C THR A 8 11.17 20.46 22.29
N GLY A 9 10.15 20.75 23.11
CA GLY A 9 9.23 21.88 22.90
C GLY A 9 8.30 21.70 21.70
N GLY A 10 8.42 20.59 20.96
CA GLY A 10 7.66 20.28 19.75
C GLY A 10 6.25 19.78 20.07
N LEU A 11 5.33 20.05 19.15
CA LEU A 11 3.96 19.53 19.18
C LEU A 11 3.94 18.13 18.59
N VAL A 12 3.26 17.22 19.29
CA VAL A 12 3.16 15.81 18.93
C VAL A 12 1.73 15.33 19.10
N GLU A 13 1.28 14.42 18.24
CA GLU A 13 -0.01 13.77 18.32
C GLU A 13 0.14 12.32 18.80
N VAL A 14 -0.56 11.94 19.87
CA VAL A 14 -0.50 10.57 20.39
C VAL A 14 -1.34 9.64 19.53
N VAL A 15 -0.71 8.62 18.94
CA VAL A 15 -1.35 7.63 18.05
C VAL A 15 -1.67 6.33 18.77
N SER A 16 -0.76 5.85 19.61
CA SER A 16 -0.91 4.55 20.27
C SER A 16 -0.09 4.48 21.56
N GLN A 17 -0.47 3.60 22.48
CA GLN A 17 0.30 3.30 23.68
C GLN A 17 1.20 2.09 23.42
N HIS A 18 2.50 2.23 23.67
CA HIS A 18 3.49 1.17 23.48
C HIS A 18 4.05 0.72 24.83
N GLY A 19 3.42 -0.27 25.46
CA GLY A 19 3.87 -0.79 26.76
C GLY A 19 3.46 0.08 27.95
N GLU A 20 4.12 -0.11 29.10
CA GLU A 20 3.85 0.67 30.31
C GLU A 20 4.60 2.01 30.25
N GLY A 21 3.84 3.11 30.23
CA GLY A 21 4.37 4.48 30.36
C GLY A 21 4.86 5.16 29.08
N ILE A 22 5.04 4.43 27.97
CA ILE A 22 5.56 4.98 26.72
C ILE A 22 4.42 5.17 25.70
N LEU A 23 4.29 6.40 25.19
CA LEU A 23 3.34 6.77 24.15
C LEU A 23 4.04 6.90 22.81
N MET A 24 3.45 6.26 21.79
CA MET A 24 3.83 6.43 20.39
C MET A 24 3.14 7.69 19.87
N CYS A 25 3.94 8.70 19.57
CA CYS A 25 3.50 10.00 19.08
C CYS A 25 3.99 10.24 17.66
N LEU A 26 3.24 11.03 16.88
CA LEU A 26 3.66 11.59 15.60
C LEU A 26 4.07 13.04 15.79
N ASP A 27 5.19 13.46 15.20
CA ASP A 27 5.58 14.85 15.14
C ASP A 27 4.93 15.59 13.94
N ALA A 28 5.25 16.87 13.76
CA ALA A 28 4.74 17.67 12.64
C ALA A 28 5.22 17.19 11.24
N ASN A 29 6.19 16.28 11.18
CA ASN A 29 6.71 15.69 9.95
C ASN A 29 6.17 14.27 9.71
N GLU A 30 5.17 13.83 10.48
CA GLU A 30 4.61 12.47 10.45
C GLU A 30 5.62 11.38 10.84
N GLU A 31 6.70 11.74 11.56
CA GLU A 31 7.66 10.77 12.08
C GLU A 31 7.20 10.20 13.42
N VAL A 32 7.36 8.89 13.58
CA VAL A 32 6.98 8.19 14.81
C VAL A 32 8.07 8.35 15.86
N ILE A 33 7.72 8.93 17.00
CA ILE A 33 8.57 9.11 18.16
C ILE A 33 7.93 8.50 19.40
N TYR A 34 8.75 7.86 20.23
CA TYR A 34 8.33 7.25 21.48
C TYR A 34 8.70 8.19 22.63
N ILE A 35 7.71 8.65 23.38
CA ILE A 35 7.89 9.62 24.46
C ILE A 35 7.16 9.09 25.70
N ASP A 36 7.78 9.23 26.86
CA ASP A 36 7.15 8.91 28.14
C ASP A 36 5.96 9.84 28.44
N GLU A 37 4.91 9.29 29.05
CA GLU A 37 3.68 10.03 29.38
C GLU A 37 3.94 11.25 30.27
N ASP A 38 4.92 11.16 31.18
CA ASP A 38 5.29 12.24 32.11
C ASP A 38 5.90 13.47 31.41
N ASP A 39 6.44 13.29 30.21
CA ASP A 39 7.09 14.35 29.43
C ASP A 39 6.15 15.04 28.43
N LEU A 40 4.88 14.61 28.39
CA LEU A 40 3.84 15.15 27.51
C LEU A 40 2.90 16.07 28.28
N THR A 41 2.90 17.34 27.89
CA THR A 41 1.94 18.33 28.40
C THR A 41 0.84 18.60 27.40
N PRO A 42 -0.46 18.43 27.75
CA PRO A 42 -1.55 18.74 26.83
C PRO A 42 -1.54 20.24 26.50
N HIS A 43 -1.37 20.58 25.22
CA HIS A 43 -1.25 21.96 24.77
C HIS A 43 -2.60 22.47 24.26
N LEU A 44 -3.47 22.88 25.19
CA LEU A 44 -4.86 23.26 24.94
C LEU A 44 -5.03 24.38 23.89
N ASP A 45 -4.09 25.33 23.83
CA ASP A 45 -4.13 26.45 22.88
C ASP A 45 -3.93 26.03 21.42
N ALA A 46 -3.16 24.96 21.17
CA ALA A 46 -2.90 24.46 19.81
C ALA A 46 -4.08 23.62 19.29
N THR A 47 -4.76 22.90 20.19
CA THR A 47 -6.03 22.20 19.88
C THR A 47 -7.15 23.15 19.47
N MET A 48 -7.28 24.32 20.11
CA MET A 48 -8.31 25.30 19.73
C MET A 48 -8.02 25.99 18.39
N GLU A 49 -6.74 26.23 18.04
CA GLU A 49 -6.38 26.76 16.73
C GLU A 49 -6.55 25.72 15.60
N GLN A 50 -6.29 24.43 15.86
CA GLN A 50 -6.60 23.35 14.92
C GLN A 50 -8.11 23.21 14.69
N GLU A 51 -8.92 23.16 15.73
CA GLU A 51 -10.39 23.08 15.60
C GLU A 51 -10.95 24.30 14.84
N ARG A 52 -10.40 25.50 15.10
CA ARG A 52 -10.80 26.72 14.39
C ARG A 52 -10.36 26.72 12.92
N ASN A 53 -9.18 26.18 12.61
CA ASN A 53 -8.67 26.09 11.23
C ASN A 53 -9.37 24.98 10.44
N GLU A 54 -9.66 23.84 11.07
CA GLU A 54 -10.50 22.77 10.50
C GLU A 54 -11.91 23.28 10.19
N THR A 55 -12.51 24.08 11.07
CA THR A 55 -13.83 24.68 10.83
C THR A 55 -13.80 25.63 9.63
N ARG A 56 -12.77 26.49 9.53
CA ARG A 56 -12.57 27.41 8.39
C ARG A 56 -12.28 26.68 7.08
N LEU A 57 -11.47 25.62 7.12
CA LEU A 57 -11.11 24.83 5.96
C LEU A 57 -12.32 24.05 5.42
N THR A 58 -13.14 23.53 6.34
CA THR A 58 -14.42 22.84 6.03
C THR A 58 -15.42 23.81 5.39
N GLU A 59 -15.50 25.05 5.88
CA GLU A 59 -16.34 26.10 5.28
C GLU A 59 -15.83 26.53 3.88
N SER A 60 -14.51 26.62 3.67
CA SER A 60 -13.95 26.94 2.35
C SER A 60 -14.11 25.80 1.34
N LEU A 61 -13.96 24.54 1.76
CA LEU A 61 -14.18 23.35 0.93
C LEU A 61 -15.66 23.19 0.54
N ALA A 62 -16.58 23.58 1.43
CA ALA A 62 -18.00 23.63 1.15
C ALA A 62 -18.36 24.73 0.12
N ALA A 63 -17.69 25.88 0.17
CA ALA A 63 -17.85 26.97 -0.80
C ALA A 63 -17.27 26.63 -2.19
N GLU A 64 -16.23 25.78 -2.25
CA GLU A 64 -15.62 25.31 -3.50
C GLU A 64 -16.44 24.22 -4.23
N GLY A 65 -17.56 23.79 -3.67
CA GLY A 65 -18.48 22.88 -4.35
C GLY A 65 -17.92 21.47 -4.56
N VAL A 66 -16.86 21.09 -3.85
CA VAL A 66 -16.36 19.71 -3.81
C VAL A 66 -17.34 18.89 -2.99
N LYS A 67 -18.39 18.41 -3.66
CA LYS A 67 -19.28 17.40 -3.11
C LYS A 67 -18.38 16.22 -2.71
N PRO A 68 -18.44 15.72 -1.46
CA PRO A 68 -17.70 14.53 -1.07
C PRO A 68 -18.01 13.45 -2.11
N ALA A 69 -16.96 12.84 -2.65
CA ALA A 69 -17.07 11.89 -3.76
C ALA A 69 -18.12 10.83 -3.37
N LYS A 70 -19.32 10.93 -3.95
CA LYS A 70 -20.31 9.87 -3.84
C LYS A 70 -19.60 8.62 -4.33
N PRO A 71 -19.47 7.54 -3.52
CA PRO A 71 -18.92 6.30 -4.02
C PRO A 71 -19.84 5.89 -5.17
N SER A 72 -19.37 6.11 -6.40
CA SER A 72 -20.15 5.79 -7.57
C SER A 72 -20.37 4.29 -7.50
N LYS A 73 -21.62 3.84 -7.51
CA LYS A 73 -22.00 2.48 -7.89
C LYS A 73 -21.70 2.26 -9.39
N LYS A 74 -20.51 2.65 -9.86
CA LYS A 74 -19.94 1.97 -11.01
C LYS A 74 -19.79 0.55 -10.50
N GLU A 75 -20.48 -0.39 -11.13
CA GLU A 75 -20.19 -1.80 -10.95
C GLU A 75 -18.67 -1.91 -11.02
N THR A 76 -18.03 -2.08 -9.86
CA THR A 76 -16.60 -2.33 -9.79
C THR A 76 -16.50 -3.71 -10.41
N PHE A 77 -16.25 -3.74 -11.72
CA PHE A 77 -15.92 -4.95 -12.43
C PHE A 77 -14.94 -5.72 -11.56
N PRO A 78 -15.14 -7.04 -11.35
CA PRO A 78 -14.24 -7.82 -10.53
C PRO A 78 -12.82 -7.51 -10.98
N ILE A 79 -12.03 -6.89 -10.10
CA ILE A 79 -10.64 -6.58 -10.41
C ILE A 79 -10.00 -7.92 -10.70
N ASP A 80 -9.52 -8.11 -11.93
CA ASP A 80 -8.90 -9.37 -12.32
C ASP A 80 -7.69 -9.60 -11.42
N THR A 81 -7.82 -10.55 -10.49
CA THR A 81 -6.79 -10.89 -9.51
C THR A 81 -5.66 -11.71 -10.13
N ARG A 82 -5.76 -12.05 -11.43
CA ARG A 82 -4.74 -12.81 -12.15
C ARG A 82 -3.48 -12.00 -12.38
N VAL A 83 -2.35 -12.64 -12.15
CA VAL A 83 -1.04 -12.07 -12.44
C VAL A 83 -0.80 -12.04 -13.95
N ASN A 84 -0.52 -10.84 -14.47
CA ASN A 84 -0.07 -10.66 -15.84
C ASN A 84 1.43 -10.97 -15.92
N ILE A 85 1.83 -12.08 -16.55
CA ILE A 85 3.24 -12.50 -16.64
C ILE A 85 4.10 -11.52 -17.45
N ASN A 86 3.51 -10.84 -18.45
CA ASN A 86 4.25 -9.88 -19.28
C ASN A 86 4.64 -8.64 -18.47
N LEU A 87 3.76 -8.15 -17.60
CA LEU A 87 3.98 -6.94 -16.79
C LEU A 87 4.61 -7.21 -15.43
N ALA A 88 4.36 -8.37 -14.82
CA ALA A 88 4.85 -8.68 -13.49
C ALA A 88 6.37 -8.84 -13.47
N SER A 89 7.00 -8.39 -12.38
CA SER A 89 8.43 -8.64 -12.12
C SER A 89 8.67 -10.11 -11.75
N ALA A 90 9.91 -10.60 -11.89
CA ALA A 90 10.26 -11.97 -11.49
C ALA A 90 9.93 -12.26 -10.01
N ARG A 91 10.01 -11.26 -9.13
CA ARG A 91 9.63 -11.43 -7.73
C ARG A 91 8.12 -11.61 -7.56
N GLN A 92 7.32 -10.77 -8.23
CA GLN A 92 5.86 -10.90 -8.22
C GLN A 92 5.38 -12.22 -8.83
N ILE A 93 6.05 -12.71 -9.87
CA ILE A 93 5.74 -14.03 -10.47
C ILE A 93 6.03 -15.16 -9.46
N ALA A 94 7.15 -15.06 -8.73
CA ALA A 94 7.51 -16.07 -7.72
C ALA A 94 6.56 -16.05 -6.50
N ASP A 95 6.12 -14.86 -6.08
CA ASP A 95 5.22 -14.72 -4.92
C ASP A 95 3.78 -15.15 -5.26
N ALA A 96 3.36 -15.02 -6.52
CA ALA A 96 2.00 -15.29 -6.94
C ALA A 96 1.75 -16.72 -7.48
N LEU A 97 2.79 -17.41 -7.94
CA LEU A 97 2.66 -18.75 -8.52
C LEU A 97 3.17 -19.83 -7.57
N PRO A 98 2.33 -20.78 -7.13
CA PRO A 98 2.78 -21.90 -6.32
C PRO A 98 3.80 -22.74 -7.10
N GLY A 99 4.90 -23.13 -6.45
CA GLY A 99 5.98 -23.91 -7.07
C GLY A 99 6.97 -23.10 -7.93
N VAL A 100 6.76 -21.80 -8.14
CA VAL A 100 7.69 -20.94 -8.88
C VAL A 100 8.60 -20.20 -7.92
N GLY A 101 9.82 -20.71 -7.72
CA GLY A 101 10.85 -19.98 -7.00
C GLY A 101 11.45 -18.83 -7.81
N LEU A 102 12.22 -17.96 -7.16
CA LEU A 102 12.84 -16.79 -7.78
C LEU A 102 13.82 -17.14 -8.93
N LYS A 103 14.43 -18.34 -8.91
CA LYS A 103 15.23 -18.86 -10.02
C LYS A 103 14.37 -19.17 -11.24
N THR A 104 13.26 -19.87 -11.04
CA THR A 104 12.32 -20.25 -12.09
C THR A 104 11.59 -19.04 -12.66
N ALA A 105 11.28 -18.04 -11.82
CA ALA A 105 10.70 -16.77 -12.29
C ALA A 105 11.67 -15.96 -13.18
N ARG A 106 12.99 -16.05 -12.94
CA ARG A 106 13.99 -15.51 -13.86
C ARG A 106 14.02 -16.29 -15.16
N ASP A 107 14.02 -17.63 -15.10
CA ASP A 107 13.96 -18.47 -16.30
C ASP A 107 12.72 -18.13 -17.17
N ILE A 108 11.58 -17.78 -16.56
CA ILE A 108 10.37 -17.31 -17.27
C ILE A 108 10.60 -15.96 -17.96
N LYS A 109 11.26 -15.00 -17.29
CA LYS A 109 11.60 -13.71 -17.90
C LYS A 109 12.63 -13.84 -19.01
N ASP A 110 13.60 -14.74 -18.86
CA ASP A 110 14.58 -15.02 -19.90
C ASP A 110 13.88 -15.65 -21.12
N LEU A 111 12.93 -16.57 -20.91
CA LEU A 111 12.10 -17.11 -21.98
C LEU A 111 11.28 -16.02 -22.67
N GLN A 112 10.75 -15.05 -21.92
CA GLN A 112 10.01 -13.91 -22.48
C GLN A 112 10.86 -13.13 -23.49
N LEU A 113 12.14 -12.89 -23.19
CA LEU A 113 13.07 -12.17 -24.07
C LEU A 113 13.38 -12.93 -25.37
N THR A 114 13.27 -14.26 -25.37
CA THR A 114 13.46 -15.06 -26.59
C THR A 114 12.25 -15.05 -27.53
N LEU A 115 11.11 -14.56 -27.06
CA LEU A 115 9.87 -14.56 -27.83
C LEU A 115 9.75 -13.31 -28.72
N PRO A 116 9.07 -13.42 -29.88
CA PRO A 116 8.87 -12.29 -30.76
C PRO A 116 8.04 -11.20 -30.07
N GLY A 117 8.62 -10.01 -29.95
CA GLY A 117 8.01 -8.88 -29.25
C GLY A 117 8.18 -8.93 -27.73
N GLU A 118 9.12 -9.74 -27.22
CA GLU A 118 9.50 -9.81 -25.80
C GLU A 118 8.28 -10.00 -24.88
N ARG A 119 7.30 -10.78 -25.33
CA ARG A 119 6.05 -11.01 -24.61
C ARG A 119 5.47 -12.38 -24.91
N PHE A 120 4.80 -12.95 -23.92
CA PHE A 120 3.98 -14.14 -24.10
C PHE A 120 2.67 -13.76 -24.78
N SER A 121 2.37 -14.38 -25.92
CA SER A 121 1.08 -14.23 -26.61
C SER A 121 0.10 -15.35 -26.27
N ARG A 122 0.60 -16.49 -25.77
CA ARG A 122 -0.21 -17.65 -25.39
C ARG A 122 0.29 -18.25 -24.09
N LEU A 123 -0.63 -18.70 -23.23
CA LEU A 123 -0.29 -19.37 -21.98
C LEU A 123 0.52 -20.65 -22.20
N GLU A 124 0.32 -21.35 -23.33
CA GLU A 124 1.07 -22.56 -23.68
C GLU A 124 2.59 -22.35 -23.79
N GLN A 125 3.03 -21.12 -24.10
CA GLN A 125 4.45 -20.79 -24.19
C GLN A 125 5.15 -20.92 -22.83
N LEU A 126 4.43 -20.75 -21.72
CA LEU A 126 4.96 -20.90 -20.37
C LEU A 126 5.39 -22.36 -20.08
N LYS A 127 4.76 -23.35 -20.73
CA LYS A 127 5.12 -24.77 -20.61
C LYS A 127 6.55 -25.09 -21.07
N GLY A 128 7.24 -24.15 -21.73
CA GLY A 128 8.68 -24.27 -22.02
C GLY A 128 9.53 -24.43 -20.75
N VAL A 129 9.05 -23.92 -19.61
CA VAL A 129 9.73 -24.05 -18.32
C VAL A 129 9.28 -25.33 -17.61
N LYS A 130 10.10 -26.39 -17.68
CA LYS A 130 9.77 -27.74 -17.17
C LYS A 130 9.72 -27.89 -15.64
N ARG A 131 10.13 -26.86 -14.89
CA ARG A 131 10.26 -26.92 -13.42
C ARG A 131 8.98 -26.49 -12.67
N VAL A 132 7.87 -26.32 -13.38
CA VAL A 132 6.63 -25.77 -12.86
C VAL A 132 5.46 -26.60 -13.36
N ASP A 133 4.53 -26.92 -12.46
CA ASP A 133 3.29 -27.61 -12.78
C ASP A 133 2.25 -26.64 -13.35
N TRP A 134 2.47 -26.26 -14.62
CA TRP A 134 1.61 -25.30 -15.33
C TRP A 134 0.15 -25.75 -15.45
N GLU A 135 -0.12 -27.06 -15.42
CA GLU A 135 -1.49 -27.58 -15.51
C GLU A 135 -2.33 -27.22 -14.27
N GLU A 136 -1.72 -27.25 -13.09
CA GLU A 136 -2.37 -26.83 -11.84
C GLU A 136 -2.59 -25.32 -11.83
N ILE A 137 -1.58 -24.55 -12.23
CA ILE A 137 -1.65 -23.08 -12.32
C ILE A 137 -2.74 -22.61 -13.30
N PHE A 138 -2.89 -23.28 -14.44
CA PHE A 138 -3.95 -22.96 -15.40
C PHE A 138 -5.33 -23.36 -14.90
N LYS A 139 -5.43 -24.45 -14.12
CA LYS A 139 -6.68 -24.88 -13.49
C LYS A 139 -7.14 -23.92 -12.40
N GLU A 140 -6.21 -23.41 -11.58
CA GLU A 140 -6.49 -22.39 -10.55
C GLU A 140 -6.71 -20.99 -11.14
N ASN A 141 -6.44 -20.82 -12.44
CA ASN A 141 -6.74 -19.62 -13.19
C ASN A 141 -6.06 -18.37 -12.60
N LEU A 142 -4.81 -18.51 -12.14
CA LEU A 142 -4.03 -17.48 -11.44
C LEU A 142 -3.29 -16.52 -12.38
N VAL A 143 -3.21 -16.84 -13.66
CA VAL A 143 -2.32 -16.16 -14.61
C VAL A 143 -3.02 -15.74 -15.89
N ARG A 144 -2.57 -14.60 -16.42
CA ARG A 144 -2.98 -14.06 -17.70
C ARG A 144 -1.80 -13.58 -18.52
N VAL A 145 -1.99 -13.56 -19.84
CA VAL A 145 -1.07 -12.98 -20.82
C VAL A 145 -1.88 -12.05 -21.73
N GLU A 146 -1.35 -10.86 -22.01
CA GLU A 146 -1.93 -9.82 -22.89
C GLU A 146 -1.00 -9.53 -24.08
#